data_AF-A0A220MKN9-F1
#
_entry.id   AF-A0A220MKN9-F1
#
_cell.length_a   1.000
_cell.length_b   1.000
_cell.length_c   1.000
_cell.angle_alpha   90.00
_cell.angle_beta   90.00
_cell.angle_gamma   90.00
#
_symmetry.space_group_name_H-M   'P 1'
#
loop_
_entity.id
_entity.type
_entity.pdbx_description
1 polymer ?
#
loop_
_entity_poly.entity_id
_entity_poly.type
_entity_poly.pdbx_seq_one_letter_code
_entity_poly.pdbx_strand_id
1 'polypeptide(L)' 'MATERKPVCFNLNDPLEKEMWELTKKMNFSGWAKEHLKPLALARIAERNASTKKIGIPIPVRRVVGSNVSKA' A
#
# COMPACT_ATOMS: atom_id res chain seq x y z
N MET A 1 -11.25 -6.42 -6.85
CA MET A 1 -11.03 -7.62 -6.02
C MET A 1 -11.38 -7.26 -4.58
N ALA A 2 -12.66 -7.32 -4.21
CA ALA A 2 -13.06 -7.18 -2.81
C ALA A 2 -12.87 -8.55 -2.16
N THR A 3 -11.79 -8.73 -1.41
CA THR A 3 -11.60 -9.94 -0.61
C THR A 3 -12.73 -10.03 0.41
N GLU A 4 -13.47 -11.14 0.40
CA GLU A 4 -14.50 -11.43 1.40
C GLU A 4 -13.86 -11.38 2.78
N ARG A 5 -14.24 -10.36 3.58
CA ARG A 5 -13.74 -10.22 4.93
C ARG A 5 -14.59 -11.09 5.84
N LYS A 6 -14.02 -12.18 6.34
CA LYS A 6 -14.63 -12.91 7.46
C LYS A 6 -14.79 -11.94 8.64
N PRO A 7 -15.98 -11.87 9.28
CA PRO A 7 -16.14 -11.07 10.48
C PRO A 7 -15.21 -11.61 11.58
N VAL A 8 -14.57 -10.69 12.31
CA VAL A 8 -13.77 -11.06 13.49
C VAL A 8 -14.74 -11.35 14.63
N CYS A 9 -14.75 -12.58 15.12
CA CYS A 9 -15.59 -13.02 16.22
C CYS A 9 -14.75 -13.14 17.49
N PHE A 10 -15.24 -12.61 18.61
CA PHE A 10 -14.62 -12.75 19.94
C PHE A 10 -15.43 -13.75 20.76
N ASN A 11 -14.74 -14.61 21.51
CA ASN A 11 -15.31 -15.51 22.49
C ASN A 11 -15.54 -14.78 23.83
N LEU A 12 -16.78 -14.39 24.10
CA LEU A 12 -17.13 -13.61 25.31
C LEU A 12 -17.06 -14.41 26.62
N ASN A 13 -16.84 -15.73 26.55
CA ASN A 13 -16.63 -16.57 27.72
C ASN A 13 -15.20 -16.50 28.25
N ASP A 14 -14.24 -16.07 27.41
CA ASP A 14 -12.87 -15.78 27.83
C ASP A 14 -12.79 -14.33 28.35
N PRO A 15 -12.35 -14.11 29.61
CA PRO A 15 -12.20 -12.77 30.18
C PRO A 15 -11.33 -11.84 29.31
N LEU A 16 -10.25 -12.37 28.71
CA LEU A 16 -9.33 -11.58 27.91
C LEU A 16 -10.00 -11.11 26.61
N GLU A 17 -10.63 -12.02 25.89
CA GLU A 17 -11.31 -11.68 24.63
C GLU A 17 -12.51 -10.76 24.87
N LYS A 18 -13.20 -10.90 26.00
CA LYS A 18 -14.27 -9.98 26.41
C LYS A 18 -13.76 -8.56 26.65
N GLU A 19 -12.63 -8.39 27.33
CA GLU A 19 -12.01 -7.09 27.52
C GLU A 19 -11.58 -6.47 26.18
N MET A 20 -10.96 -7.26 25.31
CA MET A 20 -10.59 -6.82 23.97
C MET A 20 -11.80 -6.40 23.15
N TRP A 21 -12.91 -7.15 23.21
CA TRP A 21 -14.15 -6.81 22.52
C TRP A 21 -14.73 -5.47 23.00
N GLU A 22 -14.77 -5.24 24.32
CA GLU A 22 -15.23 -3.97 24.89
C GLU A 22 -14.33 -2.79 24.50
N LEU A 23 -13.02 -3.02 24.42
CA LEU A 23 -12.05 -2.03 23.96
C LEU A 23 -12.27 -1.71 22.47
N THR A 24 -12.56 -2.74 21.67
CA THR A 24 -12.82 -2.60 20.23
C THR A 24 -14.08 -1.77 19.95
N LYS A 25 -15.15 -1.92 20.76
CA LYS A 25 -16.37 -1.11 20.63
C LYS A 25 -16.13 0.38 20.87
N LYS A 26 -15.26 0.72 21.82
CA LYS A 26 -14.92 2.11 22.17
C LYS A 26 -14.01 2.74 21.14
N MET A 27 -13.30 1.93 20.35
CA MET A 27 -12.28 2.40 19.43
C MET A 27 -12.87 2.65 18.05
N ASN A 28 -12.84 3.91 17.60
CA ASN A 28 -13.05 4.21 16.18
C ASN A 28 -11.79 3.82 15.40
N PHE A 29 -11.66 2.54 15.02
CA PHE A 29 -10.50 2.03 14.30
C PHE A 29 -10.21 2.83 13.02
N SER A 30 -11.25 3.27 12.30
CA SER A 30 -11.08 4.08 11.09
C SER A 30 -10.49 5.46 11.39
N GLY A 31 -10.91 6.09 12.50
CA GLY A 31 -10.36 7.35 12.98
C GLY A 31 -8.91 7.20 13.43
N TRP A 32 -8.63 6.20 14.28
CA TRP A 32 -7.30 5.90 14.75
C TRP A 32 -6.33 5.62 13.60
N ALA A 33 -6.73 4.78 12.64
CA ALA A 33 -5.95 4.46 11.45
C ALA A 33 -5.68 5.71 10.59
N LYS A 34 -6.66 6.59 10.42
CA LYS A 34 -6.50 7.83 9.67
C LYS A 34 -5.54 8.80 10.36
N GLU A 35 -5.52 8.86 11.69
CA GLU A 35 -4.61 9.72 12.44
C GLU A 35 -3.18 9.17 12.46
N HIS A 36 -3.01 7.86 12.63
CA HIS A 36 -1.70 7.27 12.90
C HIS A 36 -1.04 6.66 11.66
N LEU A 37 -1.81 5.99 10.79
CA LEU A 37 -1.25 5.32 9.60
C LEU A 37 -1.11 6.27 8.41
N LYS A 38 -1.99 7.27 8.28
CA LYS A 38 -1.93 8.23 7.16
C LYS A 38 -0.61 9.02 7.13
N PRO A 39 -0.10 9.58 8.23
CA PRO A 39 1.18 10.30 8.21
C PRO A 39 2.34 9.39 7.82
N LEU A 40 2.37 8.15 8.31
CA LEU A 40 3.40 7.16 7.98
C LEU A 40 3.38 6.78 6.50
N ALA A 41 2.19 6.55 5.94
CA ALA A 41 2.04 6.28 4.51
C ALA A 41 2.50 7.47 3.66
N LEU A 42 2.14 8.69 4.05
CA LEU A 42 2.54 9.92 3.35
C LEU A 42 4.05 10.15 3.42
N ALA A 43 4.70 9.89 4.57
CA ALA A 43 6.15 9.97 4.71
C ALA A 43 6.86 9.02 3.73
N ARG A 44 6.41 7.76 3.64
CA ARG A 44 6.97 6.78 2.70
C ARG A 44 6.73 7.13 1.23
N ILE A 45 5.61 7.76 0.91
CA ILE A 45 5.35 8.27 -0.45
C ILE A 45 6.27 9.45 -0.77
N ALA A 46 6.47 10.36 0.19
CA ALA A 46 7.37 11.50 0.03
C ALA A 46 8.82 11.06 -0.19
N GLU A 47 9.31 10.05 0.57
CA GLU A 47 10.63 9.45 0.37
C GLU A 47 10.81 8.89 -1.05
N ARG A 48 9.80 8.15 -1.56
CA ARG A 48 9.82 7.63 -2.95
C ARG A 48 9.82 8.73 -4.00
N ASN A 49 9.07 9.81 -3.78
CA ASN A 49 9.03 10.94 -4.71
C ASN A 49 10.30 11.81 -4.66
N ALA A 50 10.97 11.86 -3.51
CA ALA A 50 12.25 12.54 -3.36
C ALA A 50 13.38 11.79 -4.06
N SER A 51 13.34 10.45 -4.09
CA SER A 51 14.33 9.64 -4.81
C SER A 51 14.14 9.67 -6.33
N THR A 52 12.91 9.75 -6.84
CA THR A 52 12.63 9.80 -8.28
C THR A 52 12.97 11.15 -8.93
N LYS A 53 12.98 12.26 -8.18
CA LYS A 53 13.35 13.59 -8.70
C LYS A 53 14.84 13.76 -9.03
N LYS A 54 15.72 12.79 -8.70
CA LYS A 54 17.18 12.95 -8.90
C LYS A 54 17.79 12.24 -10.11
N ILE A 55 17.07 11.43 -10.90
CA ILE A 55 17.72 10.70 -12.01
C ILE A 55 16.81 10.65 -13.23
N GLY A 56 16.79 11.74 -13.99
CA GLY A 56 16.48 11.73 -15.40
C GLY A 56 17.76 11.82 -16.21
N ILE A 57 18.61 10.79 -16.17
CA ILE A 57 19.65 10.66 -17.20
C ILE A 57 18.90 10.18 -18.45
N PRO A 58 18.87 10.95 -19.55
CA PRO A 58 18.22 10.51 -20.77
C PRO A 58 18.92 9.24 -21.24
N ILE A 59 18.21 8.12 -21.27
CA ILE A 59 18.73 6.88 -21.86
C ILE A 59 18.76 7.12 -23.38
N PRO A 60 19.93 7.14 -24.05
CA PRO A 60 19.98 7.30 -25.48
C PRO A 60 19.38 6.06 -26.14
N VAL A 61 18.19 6.19 -26.72
CA VAL A 61 17.58 5.12 -27.51
C VAL A 61 18.38 5.00 -28.81
N ARG A 62 19.29 4.02 -28.89
CA ARG A 62 19.89 3.63 -30.18
C ARG A 62 18.77 3.10 -31.07
N ARG A 63 18.49 3.81 -32.19
CA ARG A 63 17.65 3.27 -33.26
C ARG A 63 18.27 1.97 -33.76
N VAL A 64 17.58 0.86 -33.54
CA VAL A 64 17.88 -0.39 -34.23
C VAL A 64 17.44 -0.21 -35.68
N VAL A 65 18.40 -0.05 -36.60
CA VAL A 65 18.15 -0.10 -38.04
C VAL A 65 17.90 -1.57 -38.39
N GLY A 66 16.62 -1.96 -38.38
CA GLY A 66 16.17 -3.25 -38.87
C GLY A 66 15.48 -3.08 -40.22
N SER A 67 16.16 -3.42 -41.30
CA SER A 67 15.51 -3.74 -42.57
C SER A 67 16.42 -4.62 -43.42
N ASN A 68 16.55 -5.87 -42.98
CA ASN A 68 17.03 -6.96 -43.80
C ASN A 68 15.80 -7.69 -44.39
N VAL A 69 15.17 -7.11 -45.42
CA VAL A 69 14.25 -7.82 -46.32
C VAL A 69 14.28 -7.15 -47.69
N SER A 70 14.88 -7.81 -48.67
CA SER A 70 14.37 -7.90 -50.05
C SER A 70 15.14 -9.02 -50.75
N LYS A 71 14.55 -10.21 -50.71
CA LYS A 71 14.85 -11.31 -51.61
C LYS A 71 14.01 -11.04 -52.86
N ALA A 72 14.64 -10.77 -53.99
CA ALA A 72 14.07 -10.85 -55.33
C ALA A 72 15.18 -11.35 -56.25
#